data_AF-A0A316VG01-F1
#
_entry.id   AF-A0A316VG01-F1
#
_cell.length_a   1.000
_cell.length_b   1.000
_cell.length_c   1.000
_cell.angle_alpha   90.00
_cell.angle_beta   90.00
_cell.angle_gamma   90.00
#
_symmetry.space_group_name_H-M   'P 1'
#
loop_
_entity.id
_entity.type
_entity.pdbx_description
1 polymer ?
#
loop_
_entity_poly.entity_id
_entity_poly.type
_entity_poly.pdbx_seq_one_letter_code
_entity_poly.pdbx_strand_id
1 'polypeptide(L)'
;MILRSIISRTASLGVRERALLQVSQRRIPNVSTGRCLQHLQQVRLPLANSFSTSTVHHNQAQKQCSSCGTTLPLNTLSCTSCSTLQPLPSELNAYELLGLQDDQIANNGWDVDLNELKSIWRKRMALSHPDRMGTKSEKEQQIAAQQSAMINKAYETLREPLQRAHLLLEKFQSSIPSEAESLEDPEVLMEVMELREELEEASTEEEAAQVRARNKERLDATVNLLREAFSQQPPDTETARSAAVGLRYWNNIEKAAREWQPGKRVELQH
;
A
#
# COMPACT_ATOMS: atom_id res chain seq x y z
N MET A 1 21.28 -5.70 57.60
CA MET A 1 21.02 -6.89 58.45
C MET A 1 19.56 -7.27 58.26
N ILE A 2 19.10 -8.46 57.87
CA ILE A 2 19.67 -9.81 57.69
C ILE A 2 18.61 -10.60 56.87
N LEU A 3 19.08 -11.36 55.86
CA LEU A 3 18.58 -12.59 55.18
C LEU A 3 17.07 -12.84 54.93
N ARG A 4 16.62 -13.11 53.68
CA ARG A 4 16.72 -14.38 52.88
C ARG A 4 16.14 -15.63 53.56
N SER A 5 15.08 -16.20 52.98
CA SER A 5 14.56 -17.57 53.25
C SER A 5 13.92 -18.13 51.95
N ILE A 6 14.61 -18.95 51.14
CA ILE A 6 14.62 -20.45 51.15
C ILE A 6 13.32 -21.00 50.51
N ILE A 7 13.25 -21.39 49.22
CA ILE A 7 13.73 -22.63 48.56
C ILE A 7 13.61 -23.90 49.42
N SER A 8 12.54 -24.69 49.22
CA SER A 8 12.61 -26.15 48.96
C SER A 8 11.27 -26.83 49.28
N ARG A 9 10.71 -27.53 48.29
CA ARG A 9 10.15 -28.88 48.48
C ARG A 9 10.09 -29.61 47.13
N THR A 10 11.15 -30.37 46.92
CA THR A 10 11.27 -31.58 46.10
C THR A 10 10.12 -32.55 46.39
N ALA A 11 9.42 -33.00 45.35
CA ALA A 11 9.60 -34.29 44.67
C ALA A 11 8.65 -35.38 45.18
N SER A 12 8.02 -36.12 44.25
CA SER A 12 8.13 -37.59 44.16
C SER A 12 7.00 -38.24 43.33
N LEU A 13 7.43 -38.90 42.23
CA LEU A 13 6.89 -40.14 41.61
C LEU A 13 5.52 -40.07 40.89
N GLY A 14 5.31 -40.63 39.70
CA GLY A 14 6.12 -41.48 38.80
C GLY A 14 5.41 -41.61 37.44
N VAL A 15 6.17 -41.83 36.33
CA VAL A 15 6.29 -43.13 35.63
C VAL A 15 4.98 -43.47 34.89
N ARG A 16 4.81 -43.52 33.56
CA ARG A 16 5.47 -44.12 32.37
C ARG A 16 4.64 -43.58 31.16
N GLU A 17 5.07 -43.47 29.90
CA GLU A 17 5.58 -44.52 29.03
C GLU A 17 5.98 -43.91 27.66
N ARG A 18 6.94 -44.56 27.00
CA ARG A 18 7.57 -44.19 25.72
C ARG A 18 6.70 -44.60 24.53
N ALA A 19 6.63 -43.78 23.48
CA ALA A 19 6.30 -44.22 22.13
C ALA A 19 7.30 -43.66 21.11
N LEU A 20 7.73 -44.53 20.22
CA LEU A 20 8.92 -44.47 19.38
C LEU A 20 8.78 -43.59 18.13
N LEU A 21 9.94 -43.08 17.72
CA LEU A 21 10.27 -42.59 16.38
C LEU A 21 10.03 -43.66 15.30
N GLN A 22 9.47 -43.27 14.15
CA GLN A 22 9.73 -43.93 12.87
C GLN A 22 9.90 -42.88 11.75
N VAL A 23 11.16 -42.69 11.35
CA VAL A 23 11.56 -42.00 10.12
C VAL A 23 11.61 -43.06 9.01
N SER A 24 10.77 -42.89 7.99
CA SER A 24 10.70 -43.78 6.82
C SER A 24 11.80 -43.41 5.81
N GLN A 25 12.84 -44.24 5.72
CA GLN A 25 13.87 -44.20 4.68
C GLN A 25 13.37 -44.99 3.45
N ARG A 26 13.25 -44.33 2.29
CA ARG A 26 13.04 -45.00 1.01
C ARG A 26 14.36 -45.34 0.33
N ARG A 27 14.52 -46.61 -0.02
CA ARG A 27 15.67 -47.21 -0.74
C ARG A 27 15.73 -46.73 -2.19
N ILE A 28 16.94 -46.47 -2.66
CA ILE A 28 17.30 -46.37 -4.09
C ILE A 28 17.90 -47.72 -4.50
N PRO A 29 17.47 -48.36 -5.59
CA PRO A 29 18.15 -49.55 -6.09
C PRO A 29 19.33 -49.18 -6.99
N ASN A 30 20.41 -49.92 -6.79
CA ASN A 30 21.70 -49.87 -7.48
C ASN A 30 21.67 -50.88 -8.64
N VAL A 31 22.06 -50.50 -9.86
CA VAL A 31 22.30 -51.43 -10.98
C VAL A 31 23.63 -51.10 -11.63
N SER A 32 24.53 -52.09 -11.61
CA SER A 32 25.87 -52.06 -12.18
C SER A 32 25.95 -52.86 -13.49
N THR A 33 26.62 -52.25 -14.48
CA THR A 33 27.57 -52.81 -15.46
C THR A 33 27.14 -53.87 -16.49
N GLY A 34 27.32 -53.51 -17.77
CA GLY A 34 27.53 -54.44 -18.88
C GLY A 34 27.94 -53.71 -20.16
N ARG A 35 29.22 -53.83 -20.57
CA ARG A 35 29.82 -53.26 -21.79
C ARG A 35 29.25 -53.90 -23.06
N CYS A 36 29.10 -53.11 -24.13
CA CYS A 36 29.40 -53.57 -25.49
C CYS A 36 29.83 -52.38 -26.36
N LEU A 37 30.93 -52.58 -27.10
CA LEU A 37 31.63 -51.59 -27.91
C LEU A 37 31.07 -51.54 -29.34
N GLN A 38 31.41 -50.43 -30.02
CA GLN A 38 31.46 -50.20 -31.47
C GLN A 38 30.17 -49.70 -32.14
N HIS A 39 30.09 -48.39 -32.42
CA HIS A 39 30.35 -47.87 -33.78
C HIS A 39 30.37 -46.33 -33.77
N LEU A 40 31.42 -45.75 -34.35
CA LEU A 40 31.57 -44.34 -34.63
C LEU A 40 30.66 -43.95 -35.80
N GLN A 41 29.83 -42.92 -35.65
CA GLN A 41 29.60 -41.95 -36.73
C GLN A 41 28.98 -40.64 -36.22
N GLN A 42 29.48 -39.57 -36.81
CA GLN A 42 29.39 -38.15 -36.49
C GLN A 42 27.95 -37.62 -36.38
N VAL A 43 27.64 -36.89 -35.30
CA VAL A 43 26.54 -35.91 -35.30
C VAL A 43 27.07 -34.59 -34.72
N ARG A 44 26.95 -33.54 -35.54
CA ARG A 44 27.34 -32.15 -35.27
C ARG A 44 26.57 -31.60 -34.05
N LEU A 45 27.30 -30.95 -33.14
CA LEU A 45 26.73 -30.07 -32.10
C LEU A 45 26.33 -28.72 -32.73
N PRO A 46 25.11 -28.21 -32.51
CA PRO A 46 24.88 -26.79 -32.62
C PRO A 46 25.23 -26.13 -31.27
N LEU A 47 26.18 -25.20 -31.33
CA LEU A 47 26.46 -24.21 -30.31
C LEU A 47 25.29 -23.21 -30.21
N ALA A 48 25.13 -22.66 -29.01
CA ALA A 48 24.30 -21.52 -28.63
C ALA A 48 22.79 -21.79 -28.44
N ASN A 49 22.42 -22.24 -27.24
CA ASN A 49 21.16 -21.81 -26.65
C ASN A 49 21.39 -20.45 -25.98
N SER A 50 21.08 -19.39 -26.72
CA SER A 50 20.73 -18.10 -26.14
C SER A 50 19.56 -18.32 -25.19
N PHE A 51 19.80 -18.19 -23.89
CA PHE A 51 18.74 -18.02 -22.92
C PHE A 51 18.01 -16.73 -23.27
N SER A 52 16.90 -16.84 -23.98
CA SER A 52 15.91 -15.78 -24.08
C SER A 52 15.34 -15.60 -22.68
N THR A 53 15.85 -14.62 -21.95
CA THR A 53 15.13 -14.04 -20.82
C THR A 53 13.80 -13.54 -21.38
N SER A 54 12.72 -14.27 -21.13
CA SER A 54 11.37 -13.78 -21.36
C SER A 54 11.18 -12.54 -20.48
N THR A 55 11.47 -11.38 -21.03
CA THR A 55 10.98 -10.11 -20.50
C THR A 55 9.46 -10.24 -20.48
N VAL A 56 8.88 -10.24 -19.29
CA VAL A 56 7.45 -10.06 -19.09
C VAL A 56 7.14 -8.69 -19.67
N HIS A 57 6.72 -8.65 -20.93
CA HIS A 57 6.15 -7.46 -21.53
C HIS A 57 4.80 -7.25 -20.85
N HIS A 58 4.77 -6.44 -19.81
CA HIS A 58 3.52 -5.83 -19.36
C HIS A 58 2.94 -5.14 -20.59
N ASN A 59 1.84 -5.68 -21.10
CA ASN A 59 1.10 -5.12 -22.21
C ASN A 59 0.40 -3.86 -21.69
N GLN A 60 1.18 -2.80 -21.49
CA GLN A 60 0.66 -1.50 -21.08
C GLN A 60 -0.28 -1.07 -22.19
N ALA A 61 -1.56 -0.90 -21.85
CA ALA A 61 -2.55 -0.46 -22.79
C ALA A 61 -2.06 0.81 -23.53
N GLN A 62 -2.39 0.90 -24.81
CA GLN A 62 -1.87 1.93 -25.72
C GLN A 62 -3.02 2.73 -26.33
N LYS A 63 -2.76 4.00 -26.63
CA LYS A 63 -3.65 4.91 -27.37
C LYS A 63 -2.92 5.54 -28.54
N GLN A 64 -3.67 5.95 -29.56
CA GLN A 64 -3.13 6.75 -30.66
C GLN A 64 -3.20 8.24 -30.32
N CYS A 65 -2.16 8.98 -30.69
CA CYS A 65 -2.14 10.42 -30.55
C CYS A 65 -3.26 11.05 -31.40
N SER A 66 -4.05 11.93 -30.79
CA SER A 66 -5.16 12.64 -31.43
C SER A 66 -4.74 13.63 -32.54
N SER A 67 -3.45 13.93 -32.66
CA SER A 67 -2.91 14.85 -33.67
C SER A 67 -2.07 14.13 -34.73
N CYS A 68 -1.09 13.32 -34.33
CA CYS A 68 -0.13 12.70 -35.26
C CYS A 68 -0.27 11.18 -35.42
N GLY A 69 -1.19 10.53 -34.69
CA GLY A 69 -1.42 9.08 -34.79
C GLY A 69 -0.34 8.18 -34.19
N THR A 70 0.75 8.74 -33.63
CA THR A 70 1.79 7.93 -32.94
C THR A 70 1.16 7.13 -31.80
N THR A 71 1.56 5.86 -31.67
CA THR A 71 1.17 4.98 -30.56
C THR A 71 1.87 5.40 -29.26
N LEU A 72 1.10 5.63 -28.21
CA LEU A 72 1.56 6.11 -26.90
C LEU A 72 0.99 5.23 -25.78
N PRO A 73 1.68 5.09 -24.64
CA PRO A 73 1.09 4.55 -23.41
C PRO A 73 -0.16 5.34 -22.98
N LEU A 74 -1.17 4.69 -22.38
CA LEU A 74 -2.42 5.35 -21.97
C LEU A 74 -2.20 6.55 -21.04
N ASN A 75 -1.25 6.45 -20.11
CA ASN A 75 -0.96 7.49 -19.11
C ASN A 75 -0.07 8.64 -19.62
N THR A 76 0.20 8.69 -20.93
CA THR A 76 0.97 9.76 -21.57
C THR A 76 0.19 11.07 -21.57
N LEU A 77 0.77 12.12 -20.98
CA LEU A 77 0.18 13.46 -20.88
C LEU A 77 0.34 14.28 -22.16
N SER A 78 1.54 14.25 -22.75
CA SER A 78 1.88 14.94 -23.99
C SER A 78 2.58 13.99 -24.95
N CYS A 79 2.22 14.07 -26.23
CA CYS A 79 2.78 13.20 -27.25
C CYS A 79 4.28 13.43 -27.42
N THR A 80 5.07 12.36 -27.40
CA THR A 80 6.53 12.41 -27.61
C THR A 80 6.93 12.86 -29.02
N SER A 81 6.08 12.69 -30.03
CA SER A 81 6.38 13.05 -31.42
C SER A 81 5.97 14.49 -31.78
N CYS A 82 4.79 14.94 -31.34
CA CYS A 82 4.23 16.24 -31.75
C CYS A 82 3.97 17.21 -30.59
N SER A 83 4.27 16.81 -29.35
CA SER A 83 4.04 17.60 -28.12
C SER A 83 2.59 17.99 -27.83
N THR A 84 1.62 17.52 -28.64
CA THR A 84 0.19 17.77 -28.39
C THR A 84 -0.25 17.07 -27.11
N LEU A 85 -0.98 17.81 -26.28
CA LEU A 85 -1.56 17.27 -25.05
C LEU A 85 -2.62 16.21 -25.36
N GLN A 86 -2.62 15.11 -24.61
CA GLN A 86 -3.48 13.95 -24.88
C GLN A 86 -4.49 13.75 -23.75
N PRO A 87 -5.78 13.54 -24.04
CA PRO A 87 -6.75 13.19 -23.00
C PRO A 87 -6.32 11.90 -22.28
N LEU A 88 -6.57 11.85 -20.97
CA LEU A 88 -6.35 10.66 -20.16
C LEU A 88 -7.66 9.88 -20.05
N PRO A 89 -7.64 8.54 -20.22
CA PRO A 89 -8.80 7.70 -19.95
C PRO A 89 -9.20 7.72 -18.47
N SER A 90 -10.49 7.60 -18.19
CA SER A 90 -11.05 7.57 -16.82
C SER A 90 -10.68 6.33 -16.02
N GLU A 91 -10.32 5.24 -16.70
CA GLU A 91 -10.12 3.92 -16.10
C GLU A 91 -8.73 3.78 -15.45
N LEU A 92 -7.83 4.75 -15.66
CA LEU A 92 -6.49 4.72 -15.09
C LEU A 92 -6.54 4.81 -13.58
N ASN A 93 -5.83 3.90 -12.91
CA ASN A 93 -5.70 3.93 -11.47
C ASN A 93 -4.72 5.03 -11.01
N ALA A 94 -4.69 5.31 -9.70
CA ALA A 94 -3.86 6.38 -9.14
C ALA A 94 -2.35 6.19 -9.39
N TYR A 95 -1.85 4.94 -9.37
CA TYR A 95 -0.45 4.63 -9.66
C TYR A 95 -0.14 4.92 -11.14
N GLU A 96 -0.97 4.44 -12.06
CA GLU A 96 -0.81 4.64 -13.50
C GLU A 96 -0.85 6.12 -13.90
N LEU A 97 -1.77 6.90 -13.31
CA LEU A 97 -1.87 8.35 -13.51
C LEU A 97 -0.61 9.10 -13.10
N LEU A 98 0.15 8.55 -12.15
CA LEU A 98 1.44 9.07 -11.71
C LEU A 98 2.62 8.36 -12.39
N GLY A 99 2.36 7.35 -13.21
CA GLY A 99 3.40 6.58 -13.92
C GLY A 99 4.20 5.65 -13.01
N LEU A 100 3.59 5.28 -11.89
CA LEU A 100 4.06 4.26 -10.98
C LEU A 100 3.47 2.91 -11.39
N GLN A 101 4.13 1.84 -10.98
CA GLN A 101 3.68 0.46 -11.13
C GLN A 101 3.51 -0.10 -9.72
N ASP A 102 2.28 -0.45 -9.37
CA ASP A 102 1.90 -0.85 -8.01
C ASP A 102 2.48 -2.21 -7.60
N ASP A 103 2.77 -3.08 -8.56
CA ASP A 103 3.45 -4.37 -8.38
C ASP A 103 4.95 -4.22 -8.02
N GLN A 104 5.56 -3.07 -8.35
CA GLN A 104 6.94 -2.77 -8.01
C GLN A 104 7.09 -2.10 -6.64
N ILE A 105 5.98 -1.69 -6.03
CA ILE A 105 5.95 -1.03 -4.73
C ILE A 105 5.76 -2.10 -3.64
N ALA A 106 6.60 -2.06 -2.61
CA ALA A 106 6.59 -3.02 -1.52
C ALA A 106 5.24 -3.03 -0.77
N ASN A 107 4.96 -4.15 -0.09
CA ASN A 107 3.73 -4.35 0.69
C ASN A 107 2.48 -4.12 -0.17
N ASN A 108 2.44 -4.78 -1.33
CA ASN A 108 1.31 -4.77 -2.27
C ASN A 108 0.88 -3.36 -2.75
N GLY A 109 1.83 -2.42 -2.85
CA GLY A 109 1.54 -1.03 -3.21
C GLY A 109 1.46 -0.06 -2.04
N TRP A 110 1.56 -0.54 -0.79
CA TRP A 110 1.40 0.32 0.39
C TRP A 110 2.57 1.27 0.60
N ASP A 111 3.82 0.81 0.45
CA ASP A 111 5.00 1.59 0.83
C ASP A 111 5.45 2.58 -0.26
N VAL A 112 4.62 3.59 -0.50
CA VAL A 112 4.93 4.69 -1.42
C VAL A 112 5.90 5.68 -0.76
N ASP A 113 7.05 5.93 -1.40
CA ASP A 113 7.96 7.01 -1.02
C ASP A 113 7.32 8.37 -1.32
N LEU A 114 7.00 9.12 -0.26
CA LEU A 114 6.31 10.41 -0.37
C LEU A 114 7.18 11.51 -1.02
N ASN A 115 8.50 11.44 -0.92
CA ASN A 115 9.39 12.40 -1.56
C ASN A 115 9.46 12.15 -3.07
N GLU A 116 9.58 10.90 -3.47
CA GLU A 116 9.54 10.51 -4.87
C GLU A 116 8.16 10.81 -5.48
N LEU A 117 7.08 10.45 -4.78
CA LEU A 117 5.70 10.76 -5.16
C LEU A 117 5.52 12.26 -5.43
N LYS A 118 6.00 13.12 -4.54
CA LYS A 118 5.95 14.58 -4.70
C LYS A 118 6.78 15.08 -5.88
N SER A 119 7.95 14.47 -6.12
CA SER A 119 8.79 14.78 -7.28
C SER A 119 8.08 14.45 -8.60
N ILE A 120 7.47 13.27 -8.68
CA ILE A 120 6.69 12.79 -9.83
C ILE A 120 5.49 13.70 -10.08
N TRP A 121 4.71 13.99 -9.03
CA TRP A 121 3.56 14.89 -9.12
C TRP A 121 3.96 16.26 -9.67
N ARG A 122 5.03 16.89 -9.16
CA ARG A 122 5.53 18.18 -9.68
C ARG A 122 5.89 18.12 -11.16
N LYS A 123 6.60 17.07 -11.59
CA LYS A 123 6.99 16.88 -13.00
C LYS A 123 5.77 16.76 -13.91
N ARG A 124 4.75 16.00 -13.48
CA ARG A 124 3.50 15.83 -14.22
C ARG A 124 2.69 17.12 -14.29
N MET A 125 2.48 17.78 -13.15
CA MET A 125 1.78 19.07 -13.09
C MET A 125 2.45 20.14 -13.94
N ALA A 126 3.78 20.14 -14.05
CA ALA A 126 4.49 21.07 -14.92
C ALA A 126 4.11 20.97 -16.41
N LEU A 127 3.59 19.81 -16.86
CA LEU A 127 3.14 19.57 -18.24
C LEU A 127 1.66 19.93 -18.46
N SER A 128 0.83 19.87 -17.42
CA SER A 128 -0.62 20.00 -17.53
C SER A 128 -1.20 21.25 -16.83
N HIS A 129 -0.38 22.07 -16.16
CA HIS A 129 -0.89 23.18 -15.35
C HIS A 129 -1.66 24.23 -16.18
N PRO A 130 -2.91 24.59 -15.81
CA PRO A 130 -3.74 25.54 -16.56
C PRO A 130 -3.07 26.90 -16.83
N ASP A 131 -2.31 27.44 -15.87
CA ASP A 131 -1.60 28.72 -16.01
C ASP A 131 -0.63 28.77 -17.20
N ARG A 132 -0.11 27.61 -17.64
CA ARG A 132 0.80 27.52 -18.79
C ARG A 132 0.05 27.39 -20.13
N MET A 133 -1.27 27.27 -20.08
CA MET A 133 -2.12 26.95 -21.23
C MET A 133 -2.95 28.14 -21.71
N GLY A 134 -2.78 29.34 -21.12
CA GLY A 134 -3.55 30.53 -21.49
C GLY A 134 -3.43 30.95 -22.96
N THR A 135 -2.35 30.57 -23.64
CA THR A 135 -2.15 30.83 -25.08
C THR A 135 -2.50 29.64 -25.99
N LYS A 136 -2.99 28.53 -25.42
CA LYS A 136 -3.34 27.30 -26.14
C LYS A 136 -4.80 27.32 -26.61
N SER A 137 -5.13 26.39 -27.50
CA SER A 137 -6.52 26.21 -27.95
C SER A 137 -7.44 25.84 -26.78
N GLU A 138 -8.72 26.20 -26.87
CA GLU A 138 -9.72 25.87 -25.84
C GLU A 138 -9.76 24.37 -25.53
N LYS A 139 -9.66 23.54 -26.58
CA LYS A 139 -9.58 22.07 -26.44
C LYS A 139 -8.36 21.63 -25.61
N GLU A 140 -7.18 22.20 -25.86
CA GLU A 140 -5.99 21.88 -25.07
C GLU A 140 -6.08 22.38 -23.63
N GLN A 141 -6.71 23.54 -23.40
CA GLN A 141 -6.96 24.06 -22.06
C GLN A 141 -7.89 23.13 -21.27
N GLN A 142 -8.96 22.63 -21.89
CA GLN A 142 -9.88 21.66 -21.28
C GLN A 142 -9.16 20.34 -20.94
N ILE A 143 -8.34 19.81 -21.86
CA ILE A 143 -7.55 18.60 -21.61
C ILE A 143 -6.59 18.83 -20.44
N ALA A 144 -5.92 19.99 -20.38
CA ALA A 144 -4.99 20.34 -19.31
C ALA A 144 -5.66 20.42 -17.93
N ALA A 145 -6.85 21.03 -17.87
CA ALA A 145 -7.65 21.10 -16.66
C ALA A 145 -8.07 19.70 -16.16
N GLN A 146 -8.56 18.85 -17.06
CA GLN A 146 -8.94 17.46 -16.74
C GLN A 146 -7.75 16.65 -16.24
N GLN A 147 -6.62 16.70 -16.95
CA GLN A 147 -5.38 16.02 -16.53
C GLN A 147 -4.94 16.47 -15.14
N SER A 148 -4.89 17.78 -14.90
CA SER A 148 -4.45 18.32 -13.62
C SER A 148 -5.34 17.88 -12.47
N ALA A 149 -6.67 17.85 -12.67
CA ALA A 149 -7.61 17.35 -11.68
C ALA A 149 -7.37 15.85 -11.37
N MET A 150 -7.18 15.02 -12.40
CA MET A 150 -6.90 13.59 -12.23
C MET A 150 -5.56 13.33 -11.52
N ILE A 151 -4.51 14.08 -11.89
CA ILE A 151 -3.18 13.96 -11.28
C ILE A 151 -3.20 14.40 -9.82
N ASN A 152 -3.89 15.50 -9.49
CA ASN A 152 -4.03 15.95 -8.11
C ASN A 152 -4.78 14.92 -7.27
N LYS A 153 -5.91 14.40 -7.77
CA LYS A 153 -6.66 13.34 -7.09
C LYS A 153 -5.79 12.11 -6.84
N ALA A 154 -5.06 11.63 -7.85
CA ALA A 154 -4.16 10.49 -7.71
C ALA A 154 -3.06 10.75 -6.68
N TYR A 155 -2.46 11.95 -6.68
CA TYR A 155 -1.45 12.33 -5.70
C TYR A 155 -2.01 12.38 -4.28
N GLU A 156 -3.20 12.96 -4.08
CA GLU A 156 -3.87 13.00 -2.78
C GLU A 156 -4.19 11.59 -2.28
N THR A 157 -4.74 10.74 -3.14
CA THR A 157 -5.06 9.34 -2.82
C THR A 157 -3.83 8.55 -2.42
N LEU A 158 -2.73 8.66 -3.18
CA LEU A 158 -1.50 7.97 -2.81
C LEU A 158 -0.78 8.64 -1.64
N ARG A 159 -0.96 9.92 -1.36
CA ARG A 159 -0.27 10.61 -0.25
C ARG A 159 -0.91 10.30 1.10
N GLU A 160 -2.23 10.31 1.17
CA GLU A 160 -3.00 10.14 2.41
C GLU A 160 -3.17 8.65 2.75
N PRO A 161 -2.70 8.15 3.92
CA PRO A 161 -2.75 6.73 4.24
C PRO A 161 -4.15 6.12 4.21
N LEU A 162 -5.19 6.85 4.67
CA LEU A 162 -6.57 6.36 4.62
C LEU A 162 -7.07 6.17 3.19
N GLN A 163 -6.85 7.16 2.31
CA GLN A 163 -7.26 7.05 0.91
C GLN A 163 -6.47 5.95 0.18
N ARG A 164 -5.18 5.80 0.50
CA ARG A 164 -4.36 4.70 -0.03
C ARG A 164 -4.90 3.35 0.43
N ALA A 165 -5.37 3.24 1.68
CA ALA A 165 -5.95 2.01 2.22
C ALA A 165 -7.25 1.65 1.48
N HIS A 166 -8.14 2.63 1.26
CA HIS A 166 -9.33 2.45 0.42
C HIS A 166 -8.98 1.91 -0.96
N LEU A 167 -8.04 2.56 -1.67
CA LEU A 167 -7.62 2.17 -3.01
C LEU A 167 -7.11 0.73 -3.06
N LEU A 168 -6.27 0.33 -2.10
CA LEU A 168 -5.71 -1.02 -2.07
C LEU A 168 -6.74 -2.07 -1.64
N LEU A 169 -7.60 -1.76 -0.68
CA LEU A 169 -8.66 -2.67 -0.25
C LEU A 169 -9.66 -2.94 -1.38
N GLU A 170 -10.05 -1.92 -2.15
CA GLU A 170 -10.88 -2.07 -3.36
C GLU A 170 -10.23 -3.00 -4.39
N LYS A 171 -8.92 -2.88 -4.61
CA LYS A 171 -8.15 -3.79 -5.49
C LYS A 171 -8.27 -5.26 -5.06
N PHE A 172 -8.37 -5.52 -3.76
CA PHE A 172 -8.56 -6.86 -3.20
C PHE A 172 -10.03 -7.24 -2.95
N GLN A 173 -10.98 -6.50 -3.54
CA GLN A 173 -12.43 -6.73 -3.40
C GLN A 173 -12.91 -6.70 -1.94
N SER A 174 -12.21 -5.94 -1.10
CA SER A 174 -12.57 -5.68 0.29
C SER A 174 -12.91 -4.19 0.38
N SER A 175 -14.17 -3.81 0.57
CA SER A 175 -14.50 -2.38 0.77
C SER A 175 -14.45 -2.03 2.24
N ILE A 176 -14.05 -0.79 2.55
CA ILE A 176 -14.22 -0.23 3.90
C ILE A 176 -15.70 0.19 4.03
N PRO A 177 -16.40 -0.20 5.10
CA PRO A 177 -17.78 0.17 5.31
C PRO A 177 -17.93 1.69 5.42
N SER A 178 -19.09 2.19 5.00
CA SER A 178 -19.43 3.60 5.20
C SER A 178 -19.49 3.91 6.71
N GLU A 179 -19.37 5.18 7.06
CA GLU A 179 -19.37 5.61 8.46
C GLU A 179 -20.60 5.14 9.25
N ALA A 180 -21.76 5.13 8.59
CA ALA A 180 -23.02 4.61 9.15
C ALA A 180 -23.01 3.09 9.41
N GLU A 181 -22.18 2.33 8.70
CA GLU A 181 -22.08 0.87 8.77
C GLU A 181 -20.93 0.40 9.68
N SER A 182 -20.07 1.32 10.13
CA SER A 182 -18.72 1.02 10.63
C SER A 182 -18.61 0.80 12.14
N LEU A 183 -19.71 0.51 12.83
CA LEU A 183 -19.79 0.34 14.29
C LEU A 183 -19.36 -1.05 14.76
N GLU A 184 -18.24 -1.58 14.28
CA GLU A 184 -17.90 -2.99 14.47
C GLU A 184 -16.73 -3.27 15.43
N ASP A 185 -15.94 -2.26 15.82
CA ASP A 185 -14.81 -2.44 16.75
C ASP A 185 -15.02 -1.68 18.09
N PRO A 186 -15.49 -2.38 19.15
CA PRO A 186 -15.74 -1.77 20.45
C PRO A 186 -14.49 -1.19 21.13
N GLU A 187 -13.31 -1.76 20.88
CA GLU A 187 -12.07 -1.32 21.52
C GLU A 187 -11.63 0.02 20.92
N VAL A 188 -11.63 0.13 19.60
CA VAL A 188 -11.35 1.39 18.89
C VAL A 188 -12.35 2.47 19.29
N LEU A 189 -13.64 2.15 19.35
CA LEU A 189 -14.67 3.13 19.73
C LEU A 189 -14.47 3.66 21.15
N MET A 190 -14.10 2.80 22.11
CA MET A 190 -13.82 3.21 23.48
C MET A 190 -12.65 4.18 23.56
N GLU A 191 -11.54 3.87 22.90
CA GLU A 191 -10.37 4.75 22.85
C GLU A 191 -10.66 6.08 22.13
N VAL A 192 -11.47 6.04 21.07
CA VAL A 192 -11.94 7.25 20.38
C VAL A 192 -12.75 8.11 21.33
N MET A 193 -13.68 7.53 22.09
CA MET A 193 -14.46 8.27 23.08
C MET A 193 -13.57 8.88 24.17
N GLU A 194 -12.60 8.13 24.69
CA GLU A 194 -11.66 8.61 25.70
C GLU A 194 -10.87 9.84 25.21
N LEU A 195 -10.25 9.77 24.03
CA LEU A 195 -9.49 10.90 23.48
C LEU A 195 -10.39 12.11 23.16
N ARG A 196 -11.66 11.88 22.83
CA ARG A 196 -12.63 12.96 22.61
C ARG A 196 -13.00 13.66 23.91
N GLU A 197 -13.30 12.91 24.96
CA GLU A 197 -13.60 13.44 26.29
C GLU A 197 -12.40 14.26 26.81
N GLU A 198 -11.18 13.74 26.70
CA GLU A 198 -9.97 14.47 27.08
C GLU A 198 -9.80 15.79 26.31
N LEU A 199 -10.14 15.81 25.01
CA LEU A 199 -10.07 17.02 24.19
C LEU A 199 -11.13 18.05 24.57
N GLU A 200 -12.33 17.59 24.96
CA GLU A 200 -13.43 18.44 25.41
C GLU A 200 -13.18 19.03 26.81
N GLU A 201 -12.52 18.27 27.69
CA GLU A 201 -12.16 18.70 29.04
C GLU A 201 -10.88 19.55 29.07
N ALA A 202 -10.06 19.50 28.02
CA ALA A 202 -8.87 20.32 27.88
C ALA A 202 -9.24 21.81 28.05
N SER A 203 -8.55 22.46 28.98
CA SER A 203 -8.69 23.87 29.32
C SER A 203 -7.48 24.69 28.85
N THR A 204 -6.40 24.02 28.48
CA THR A 204 -5.11 24.61 28.07
C THR A 204 -4.59 24.02 26.77
N GLU A 205 -3.76 24.77 26.07
CA GLU A 205 -3.11 24.31 24.83
C GLU A 205 -2.19 23.11 25.10
N GLU A 206 -1.60 23.05 26.29
CA GLU A 206 -0.75 21.95 26.74
C GLU A 206 -1.53 20.64 26.91
N GLU A 207 -2.77 20.68 27.41
CA GLU A 207 -3.64 19.50 27.51
C GLU A 207 -4.07 19.04 26.12
N ALA A 208 -4.51 19.96 25.25
CA ALA A 208 -4.85 19.64 23.86
C ALA A 208 -3.63 19.11 23.07
N ALA A 209 -2.40 19.56 23.39
CA ALA A 209 -1.16 19.02 22.84
C ALA A 209 -0.90 17.56 23.26
N GLN A 210 -1.26 17.18 24.50
CA GLN A 210 -1.13 15.80 24.96
C GLN A 210 -2.09 14.87 24.21
N VAL A 211 -3.34 15.29 23.99
CA VAL A 211 -4.30 14.54 23.18
C VAL A 211 -3.78 14.36 21.75
N ARG A 212 -3.23 15.41 21.12
CA ARG A 212 -2.59 15.31 19.80
C ARG A 212 -1.43 14.31 19.79
N ALA A 213 -0.59 14.30 20.81
CA ALA A 213 0.53 13.35 20.91
C ALA A 213 0.03 11.90 21.01
N ARG A 214 -0.96 11.62 21.87
CA ARG A 214 -1.57 10.29 21.99
C ARG A 214 -2.27 9.85 20.71
N ASN A 215 -3.05 10.74 20.09
CA ASN A 215 -3.69 10.46 18.80
C ASN A 215 -2.67 10.17 17.70
N LYS A 216 -1.54 10.88 17.69
CA LYS A 216 -0.43 10.62 16.78
C LYS A 216 0.17 9.22 16.97
N GLU A 217 0.35 8.76 18.21
CA GLU A 217 0.79 7.39 18.48
C GLU A 217 -0.20 6.36 17.91
N ARG A 218 -1.51 6.60 18.05
CA ARG A 218 -2.56 5.73 17.46
C ARG A 218 -2.54 5.75 15.93
N LEU A 219 -2.38 6.92 15.32
CA LEU A 219 -2.20 7.06 13.87
C LEU A 219 -1.00 6.25 13.37
N ASP A 220 0.16 6.45 13.99
CA ASP A 220 1.41 5.81 13.58
C ASP A 220 1.32 4.27 13.76
N ALA A 221 0.73 3.80 14.88
CA ALA A 221 0.49 2.38 15.11
C ALA A 221 -0.47 1.78 14.09
N THR A 222 -1.56 2.46 13.76
CA THR A 222 -2.55 2.01 12.79
C THR A 222 -1.96 1.94 11.38
N VAL A 223 -1.13 2.91 10.99
CA VAL A 223 -0.41 2.91 9.71
C VAL A 223 0.59 1.75 9.62
N ASN A 224 1.25 1.40 10.73
CA ASN A 224 2.12 0.23 10.78
C ASN A 224 1.32 -1.08 10.69
N LEU A 225 0.17 -1.18 11.36
CA LEU A 225 -0.73 -2.33 11.25
C LEU A 225 -1.22 -2.53 9.80
N LEU A 226 -1.58 -1.45 9.11
CA LEU A 226 -1.91 -1.50 7.68
C LEU A 226 -0.73 -1.99 6.84
N ARG A 227 0.49 -1.50 7.10
CA ARG A 227 1.70 -1.98 6.43
C ARG A 227 1.89 -3.49 6.62
N GLU A 228 1.78 -3.96 7.86
CA GLU A 228 1.93 -5.37 8.20
C GLU A 228 0.87 -6.23 7.50
N ALA A 229 -0.41 -5.81 7.56
CA ALA A 229 -1.51 -6.50 6.90
C ALA A 229 -1.32 -6.60 5.38
N PHE A 230 -0.89 -5.51 4.73
CA PHE A 230 -0.55 -5.51 3.30
C PHE A 230 0.79 -6.18 2.97
N SER A 231 1.65 -6.50 3.94
CA SER A 231 2.90 -7.23 3.69
C SER A 231 2.68 -8.74 3.57
N GLN A 232 1.56 -9.26 4.06
CA GLN A 232 1.23 -10.69 4.02
C GLN A 232 0.93 -11.18 2.60
N GLN A 233 1.03 -12.49 2.39
CA GLN A 233 0.80 -13.11 1.08
C GLN A 233 -0.09 -14.36 1.20
N PRO A 234 -1.39 -14.28 0.87
CA PRO A 234 -2.12 -13.08 0.41
C PRO A 234 -2.25 -12.00 1.51
N PRO A 235 -2.53 -10.73 1.15
CA PRO A 235 -2.76 -9.67 2.13
C PRO A 235 -3.90 -9.99 3.09
N ASP A 236 -3.74 -9.61 4.36
CA ASP A 236 -4.79 -9.70 5.36
C ASP A 236 -5.78 -8.54 5.22
N THR A 237 -6.79 -8.74 4.38
CA THR A 237 -7.77 -7.70 4.04
C THR A 237 -8.78 -7.43 5.15
N GLU A 238 -8.92 -8.34 6.13
CA GLU A 238 -9.82 -8.17 7.27
C GLU A 238 -9.18 -7.23 8.30
N THR A 239 -7.94 -7.51 8.69
CA THR A 239 -7.17 -6.62 9.58
C THR A 239 -6.97 -5.26 8.94
N ALA A 240 -6.63 -5.21 7.64
CA ALA A 240 -6.47 -3.94 6.93
C ALA A 240 -7.77 -3.12 6.89
N ARG A 241 -8.94 -3.78 6.75
CA ARG A 241 -10.24 -3.09 6.77
C ARG A 241 -10.52 -2.50 8.15
N SER A 242 -10.36 -3.27 9.22
CA SER A 242 -10.56 -2.76 10.59
C SER A 242 -9.60 -1.61 10.92
N ALA A 243 -8.32 -1.77 10.59
CA ALA A 243 -7.32 -0.72 10.78
C ALA A 243 -7.67 0.58 10.01
N ALA A 244 -8.18 0.47 8.78
CA ALA A 244 -8.60 1.63 8.01
C ALA A 244 -9.83 2.34 8.60
N VAL A 245 -10.77 1.59 9.19
CA VAL A 245 -11.88 2.17 9.98
C VAL A 245 -11.32 2.97 11.17
N GLY A 246 -10.41 2.39 11.96
CA GLY A 246 -9.77 3.10 13.07
C GLY A 246 -9.06 4.37 12.61
N LEU A 247 -8.33 4.29 11.49
CA LEU A 247 -7.64 5.43 10.91
C LEU A 247 -8.56 6.60 10.56
N ARG A 248 -9.82 6.34 10.15
CA ARG A 248 -10.83 7.39 9.95
C ARG A 248 -11.12 8.13 11.24
N TYR A 249 -11.35 7.42 12.34
CA TYR A 249 -11.61 8.05 13.63
C TYR A 249 -10.43 8.85 14.17
N TRP A 250 -9.21 8.31 14.05
CA TRP A 250 -7.99 9.03 14.44
C TRP A 250 -7.77 10.31 13.63
N ASN A 251 -8.09 10.30 12.33
CA ASN A 251 -8.06 11.50 11.49
C ASN A 251 -9.11 12.53 11.89
N ASN A 252 -10.30 12.09 12.32
CA ASN A 252 -11.35 12.99 12.82
C ASN A 252 -10.93 13.66 14.13
N ILE A 253 -10.31 12.91 15.06
CA ILE A 253 -9.71 13.46 16.29
C ILE A 253 -8.59 14.44 15.95
N GLU A 254 -7.69 14.09 15.03
CA GLU A 254 -6.58 14.96 14.62
C GLU A 254 -7.09 16.31 14.08
N LYS A 255 -8.12 16.27 13.22
CA LYS A 255 -8.75 17.48 12.70
C LYS A 255 -9.31 18.35 13.82
N ALA A 256 -10.05 17.75 14.74
CA ALA A 256 -10.64 18.46 15.87
C ALA A 256 -9.60 19.04 16.82
N ALA A 257 -8.57 18.27 17.14
CA ALA A 257 -7.50 18.69 18.03
C ALA A 257 -6.65 19.81 17.42
N ARG A 258 -6.51 19.85 16.09
CA ARG A 258 -5.90 20.98 15.38
C ARG A 258 -6.78 22.24 15.37
N GLU A 259 -8.09 22.07 15.34
CA GLU A 259 -9.08 23.16 15.32
C GLU A 259 -9.48 23.61 16.74
N TRP A 260 -8.97 22.93 17.78
CA TRP A 260 -9.21 23.21 19.18
C TRP A 260 -8.75 24.62 19.57
N GLN A 261 -9.53 25.29 20.40
CA GLN A 261 -9.22 26.61 20.94
C GLN A 261 -9.79 26.72 22.37
N PRO A 262 -9.11 27.43 23.28
CA PRO A 262 -9.61 27.63 24.65
C PRO A 262 -11.02 28.27 24.64
N GLY A 263 -11.96 27.65 25.36
CA GLY A 263 -13.33 28.16 25.52
C GLY A 263 -14.24 28.01 24.29
N LYS A 264 -13.76 27.42 23.19
CA LYS A 264 -14.58 27.04 22.04
C LYS A 264 -15.04 25.60 22.21
N ARG A 265 -16.34 25.34 22.01
CA ARG A 265 -16.85 23.96 22.01
C ARG A 265 -16.20 23.18 20.86
N VAL A 266 -15.68 22.00 21.18
CA VAL A 266 -15.16 21.06 20.18
C VAL A 266 -16.35 20.44 19.46
N GLU A 267 -16.45 20.63 18.14
CA GLU A 267 -17.45 19.97 17.31
C GLU A 267 -16.77 18.84 16.55
N LEU A 268 -17.11 17.61 16.92
CA LEU A 268 -16.58 16.41 16.28
C LEU A 268 -17.56 15.91 15.24
N GLN A 269 -17.13 15.84 13.98
CA GLN A 269 -17.93 15.21 12.92
C GLN A 269 -17.99 13.69 13.18
N HIS A 270 -19.19 13.13 13.00
CA HIS A 270 -19.53 11.73 13.27
C HIS A 270 -19.58 10.97 11.98
#